data_AF-A0A3D5UMM3-F1
#
_entry.id   AF-A0A3D5UMM3-F1
#
_cell.length_a   1.000
_cell.length_b   1.000
_cell.length_c   1.000
_cell.angle_alpha   90.00
_cell.angle_beta   90.00
_cell.angle_gamma   90.00
#
_symmetry.space_group_name_H-M   'P 1'
#
loop_
_entity.id
_entity.type
_entity.pdbx_description
1 polymer ?
#
loop_
_entity_poly.entity_id
_entity_poly.type
_entity_poly.pdbx_seq_one_letter_code
_entity_poly.pdbx_strand_id
1 'polypeptide(L)' 'VMRVDTDDEGGFIREEAIFEEYGRIRTVVYHENALYMATNNRDGRGDPGENDDKIIKATPILPSNE' A
#
# COMPACT_ATOMS: atom_id res chain seq x y z
N VAL A 1 2.93 -3.29 -2.66
CA VAL A 1 3.30 -1.85 -2.69
C VAL A 1 4.60 -1.72 -1.92
N MET A 2 5.50 -0.81 -2.24
CA MET A 2 6.76 -0.68 -1.50
C MET A 2 6.75 0.56 -0.61
N ARG A 3 7.18 0.40 0.64
CA ARG A 3 7.61 1.51 1.49
C ARG A 3 9.09 1.72 1.26
N VAL A 4 9.48 2.96 0.97
CA VAL A 4 10.87 3.38 0.93
C VAL A 4 11.03 4.52 1.92
N ASP A 5 11.95 4.36 2.87
CA ASP A 5 12.34 5.44 3.77
C ASP A 5 13.66 6.05 3.28
N THR A 6 13.72 7.38 3.26
CA THR A 6 14.91 8.16 2.92
C THR A 6 15.30 9.09 4.06
N ASP A 7 16.55 9.50 4.12
CA ASP A 7 17.00 10.59 4.99
C ASP A 7 16.61 11.97 4.40
N ASP A 8 16.97 13.04 5.12
CA ASP A 8 16.66 14.42 4.74
C ASP A 8 17.39 14.88 3.46
N GLU A 9 18.44 14.18 3.06
CA GLU A 9 19.20 14.42 1.83
C GLU A 9 18.73 13.52 0.67
N GLY A 10 17.71 12.68 0.90
CA GLY A 10 17.19 11.71 -0.07
C GLY A 10 18.03 10.43 -0.17
N GLY A 11 18.97 10.22 0.74
CA GLY A 11 19.72 8.99 0.89
C GLY A 11 18.82 7.83 1.29
N PHE A 12 19.08 6.65 0.75
CA PHE A 12 18.30 5.44 1.01
C PHE A 12 18.52 4.93 2.45
N ILE A 13 17.44 4.71 3.20
CA ILE A 13 17.48 4.09 4.54
C ILE A 13 17.02 2.63 4.47
N ARG A 14 15.80 2.38 3.97
CA ARG A 14 15.24 1.02 3.85
C ARG A 14 14.15 0.92 2.80
N GLU A 15 13.91 -0.32 2.37
CA GLU A 15 12.81 -0.71 1.50
C GLU A 15 12.09 -1.92 2.12
N GLU A 16 10.77 -1.88 2.15
CA GLU A 16 9.92 -2.94 2.69
C GLU A 16 8.69 -3.13 1.81
N ALA A 17 8.39 -4.39 1.47
CA ALA A 17 7.15 -4.71 0.79
C ALA A 17 6.00 -4.65 1.79
N ILE A 18 5.01 -3.83 1.46
CA ILE A 18 3.78 -3.64 2.25
C ILE A 18 2.57 -4.09 1.44
N PHE A 19 1.57 -4.59 2.16
CA PHE A 19 0.29 -5.06 1.61
C PHE A 19 0.40 -6.28 0.68
N GLU A 20 1.46 -7.09 0.80
CA GLU A 20 1.62 -8.31 0.02
C GLU A 20 0.49 -9.32 0.31
N GLU A 21 -0.02 -9.33 1.53
CA GLU A 21 -1.08 -10.22 2.00
C GLU A 21 -2.43 -9.99 1.30
N TYR A 22 -2.61 -8.85 0.64
CA TYR A 22 -3.83 -8.52 -0.11
C TYR A 22 -3.77 -8.91 -1.59
N GLY A 23 -2.64 -9.45 -2.05
CA GLY A 23 -2.44 -9.86 -3.43
C GLY A 23 -2.32 -8.68 -4.40
N ARG A 24 -3.03 -8.74 -5.52
CA ARG A 24 -2.87 -7.79 -6.62
C ARG A 24 -3.58 -6.47 -6.33
N ILE A 25 -2.81 -5.41 -6.18
CA ILE A 25 -3.30 -4.03 -6.11
C ILE A 25 -3.38 -3.44 -7.52
N ARG A 26 -4.53 -2.88 -7.89
CA ARG A 26 -4.75 -2.28 -9.22
C ARG A 26 -4.72 -0.76 -9.22
N THR A 27 -5.24 -0.15 -8.16
CA THR A 27 -5.43 1.29 -8.08
C THR A 27 -5.01 1.77 -6.70
N VAL A 28 -4.32 2.91 -6.64
CA VAL A 28 -3.94 3.61 -5.41
C VAL A 28 -4.30 5.08 -5.57
N VAL A 29 -4.97 5.67 -4.58
CA VAL A 29 -5.35 7.09 -4.54
C VAL A 29 -4.98 7.66 -3.17
N TYR A 30 -4.36 8.83 -3.14
CA TYR A 30 -4.17 9.58 -1.91
C TYR A 30 -5.33 10.57 -1.72
N HIS A 31 -5.96 10.53 -0.55
CA HIS A 31 -7.07 11.42 -0.18
C HIS A 31 -7.17 11.55 1.33
N GLU A 32 -7.42 12.76 1.84
CA GLU A 32 -7.61 13.03 3.28
C GLU A 32 -6.59 12.33 4.20
N ASN A 33 -5.29 12.54 3.93
CA ASN A 33 -4.19 11.98 4.71
C ASN A 33 -4.14 10.44 4.76
N ALA A 34 -4.75 9.77 3.78
CA ALA A 34 -4.72 8.32 3.68
C ALA A 34 -4.52 7.86 2.23
N LEU A 35 -3.95 6.67 2.09
CA LEU A 35 -3.91 5.92 0.85
C LEU A 35 -5.12 4.99 0.78
N TYR A 36 -5.88 5.09 -0.29
CA TYR A 36 -6.96 4.19 -0.65
C TYR A 36 -6.50 3.29 -1.77
N MET A 37 -6.62 1.98 -1.58
CA MET A 37 -6.16 0.97 -2.53
C MET A 37 -7.28 0.02 -2.89
N ALA A 38 -7.36 -0.38 -4.15
CA ALA A 38 -8.29 -1.40 -4.63
C ALA A 38 -7.52 -2.67 -5.02
N THR A 39 -7.90 -3.82 -4.44
CA THR A 39 -7.45 -5.12 -4.93
C THR A 39 -8.20 -5.49 -6.22
N ASN A 40 -7.67 -6.43 -6.99
CA ASN A 40 -8.31 -6.91 -8.22
C ASN A 40 -8.08 -8.41 -8.44
N ASN A 41 -8.04 -9.19 -7.37
CA ASN A 41 -7.71 -10.61 -7.36
C ASN A 41 -8.67 -11.46 -8.21
N ARG A 42 -9.89 -10.98 -8.51
CA ARG A 42 -10.86 -11.65 -9.38
C ARG A 42 -10.67 -11.39 -10.89
N ASP A 43 -9.55 -10.83 -11.33
CA ASP A 43 -9.27 -10.55 -12.76
C ASP A 43 -8.92 -11.78 -13.62
N GLY A 44 -8.97 -12.98 -13.05
CA GLY A 44 -8.66 -14.24 -13.72
C GLY A 44 -7.17 -14.61 -13.76
N ARG A 45 -6.29 -13.90 -13.04
CA ARG A 45 -4.84 -14.17 -12.98
C ARG A 45 -4.33 -14.67 -11.63
N GLY A 46 -5.21 -15.06 -10.72
CA GLY A 46 -4.85 -15.53 -9.39
C GLY A 46 -5.92 -16.43 -8.77
N ASP A 47 -5.72 -16.78 -7.51
CA ASP A 47 -6.67 -17.55 -6.70
C ASP A 47 -7.35 -16.60 -5.70
N PRO A 48 -8.54 -16.05 -6.04
CA PRO A 48 -9.18 -15.04 -5.20
C PRO A 48 -9.74 -15.66 -3.92
N GLY A 49 -9.57 -14.96 -2.80
CA GLY A 49 -10.22 -15.33 -1.56
C GLY A 49 -11.73 -15.06 -1.59
N GLU A 50 -12.49 -15.70 -0.70
CA GLU A 50 -13.95 -15.53 -0.60
C GLU A 50 -14.36 -14.05 -0.49
N ASN A 51 -13.56 -13.27 0.23
CA ASN A 51 -13.81 -11.87 0.53
C ASN A 51 -13.07 -10.87 -0.39
N ASP A 52 -12.53 -11.32 -1.52
CA ASP A 52 -12.03 -10.43 -2.57
C ASP A 52 -13.19 -9.89 -3.43
N ASP A 53 -13.09 -8.71 -4.07
CA ASP A 53 -12.03 -7.71 -3.94
C ASP A 53 -12.28 -6.76 -2.76
N LYS A 54 -11.26 -5.99 -2.38
CA LYS A 54 -11.29 -5.09 -1.21
C LYS A 54 -10.89 -3.66 -1.58
N ILE A 55 -11.48 -2.70 -0.87
CA ILE A 55 -10.95 -1.34 -0.74
C ILE A 55 -10.26 -1.22 0.62
N ILE A 56 -8.98 -0.87 0.61
CA ILE A 56 -8.12 -0.78 1.79
C ILE A 56 -7.78 0.70 2.02
N LYS A 57 -7.95 1.17 3.26
CA LYS A 57 -7.48 2.49 3.71
C LYS A 57 -6.25 2.31 4.58
N ALA A 58 -5.13 2.91 4.18
CA ALA A 58 -3.91 2.96 4.95
C ALA A 58 -3.60 4.41 5.35
N THR A 59 -3.60 4.68 6.65
CA THR A 59 -3.22 5.99 7.19
C THR A 59 -1.76 5.93 7.61
N PRO A 60 -0.84 6.65 6.95
CA PRO A 60 0.54 6.71 7.38
C PRO A 60 0.64 7.41 8.74
N ILE A 61 1.35 6.80 9.68
CA ILE A 61 1.79 7.46 10.91
C ILE A 61 3.13 8.10 10.58
N LEU A 62 3.10 9.38 10.23
CA LEU A 62 4.32 10.14 10.02
C LEU A 62 4.91 10.49 11.39
N PRO A 63 6.23 10.37 11.58
CA PRO A 63 6.87 10.84 12.81
C PRO A 63 6.54 12.33 13.01
N SER A 64 6.31 12.73 14.26
CA SER A 64 6.23 14.15 14.61
C SER A 64 7.59 14.78 14.37
N ASN A 65 7.60 15.92 13.67
CA ASN A 65 8.78 16.77 13.59
C ASN A 65 8.97 17.44 14.97
N GLU A 66 9.64 16.75 15.90
CA GLU A 66 10.22 17.38 17.11
C GLU A 66 11.68 17.72 16.87
#